data_AF-A0A2V5L6G6-F1
#
_entry.id   AF-A0A2V5L6G6-F1
#
_cell.length_a   1.000
_cell.length_b   1.000
_cell.length_c   1.000
_cell.angle_alpha   90.00
_cell.angle_beta   90.00
_cell.angle_gamma   90.00
#
_symmetry.space_group_name_H-M   'P 1'
#
loop_
_entity.id
_entity.type
_entity.pdbx_description
1 polymer ?
#
loop_
_entity_poly.entity_id
_entity_poly.type
_entity_poly.pdbx_seq_one_letter_code
_entity_poly.pdbx_strand_id
1 'polypeptide(L)'
;MWWPPEGQGFKIPIFPGGHLIGAVLLINLIAAHAKRFRWTWRKLGIHLTHAGLIIMLAGGLFTDLFAVESHVRLARGDTKNYSEDMRRTELAVIDTTGDNDLDQVTAIPDTVLRHNRLIDHSSLPFRIVVRNFYQNSRLKMLKDAEDGARPIANQGPGAMIAVEPAPRATGVDERDVPSAAIEILPKDGGSLGTWLASDALGAPQTFSCGGRTWMITLRPARYYKPYSVTLQKFTHEKYAGTEIPKNFSSKVTLIDSERSVNRDVLIYMNHPLRYRGETFYQAGFQPDDSATILQVVHNPSFIAPYIACVIVAAGLLVQFGFHLVGFSRQRRSAIA
;
A
#
# COMPACT_ATOMS: atom_id res chain seq x y z
N MET A 1 -1.59 -19.15 8.64
CA MET A 1 -1.04 -20.53 8.57
C MET A 1 -2.16 -21.50 8.92
N TRP A 2 -2.37 -22.53 8.11
CA TRP A 2 -3.46 -23.50 8.29
C TRP A 2 -2.87 -24.87 8.63
N TRP A 3 -3.50 -25.59 9.57
CA TRP A 3 -3.09 -26.94 9.95
C TRP A 3 -4.12 -27.97 9.45
N PRO A 4 -3.71 -29.11 8.86
CA PRO A 4 -2.34 -29.45 8.47
C PRO A 4 -1.87 -28.67 7.22
N PRO A 5 -0.56 -28.42 7.07
CA PRO A 5 0.00 -27.67 5.93
C PRO A 5 -0.20 -28.40 4.59
N GLU A 6 -0.19 -29.73 4.59
CA GLU A 6 -0.54 -30.58 3.45
C GLU A 6 -1.53 -31.68 3.88
N GLY A 7 -2.58 -31.89 3.08
CA GLY A 7 -3.62 -32.89 3.32
C GLY A 7 -5.00 -32.47 2.80
N GLN A 8 -5.74 -33.42 2.24
CA GLN A 8 -7.18 -33.26 2.00
C GLN A 8 -7.92 -33.47 3.33
N GLY A 9 -8.58 -32.43 3.85
CA GLY A 9 -9.29 -32.45 5.13
C GLY A 9 -9.67 -31.06 5.63
N PHE A 10 -10.36 -31.02 6.78
CA PHE A 10 -10.78 -29.78 7.42
C PHE A 10 -9.55 -29.01 7.95
N LYS A 11 -9.32 -27.82 7.42
CA LYS A 11 -8.16 -26.99 7.79
C LYS A 11 -8.52 -26.03 8.93
N ILE A 12 -7.69 -25.98 9.95
CA ILE A 12 -7.86 -25.07 11.10
C ILE A 12 -6.85 -23.91 10.98
N PRO A 13 -7.28 -22.64 11.10
CA PRO A 13 -6.37 -21.51 11.09
C PRO A 13 -5.58 -21.48 12.41
N ILE A 14 -4.26 -21.67 12.34
CA ILE A 14 -3.36 -21.69 13.52
C ILE A 14 -3.31 -20.32 14.21
N PHE A 15 -3.42 -19.25 13.40
CA PHE A 15 -3.51 -17.89 13.90
C PHE A 15 -4.82 -17.29 13.39
N PRO A 16 -5.83 -17.07 14.24
CA PRO A 16 -6.99 -16.29 13.84
C PRO A 16 -6.50 -14.90 13.42
N GLY A 17 -6.82 -14.49 12.20
CA GLY A 17 -6.34 -13.21 11.67
C GLY A 17 -6.74 -12.04 12.57
N GLY A 18 -5.93 -10.97 12.57
CA GLY A 18 -6.19 -9.78 13.41
C GLY A 18 -7.60 -9.22 13.26
N HIS A 19 -8.13 -9.20 12.03
CA HIS A 19 -9.50 -8.78 11.76
C HIS A 19 -10.56 -9.64 12.48
N LEU A 20 -10.38 -10.96 12.55
CA LEU A 20 -11.33 -11.87 13.20
C LEU A 20 -11.35 -11.62 14.72
N ILE A 21 -10.16 -11.54 15.34
CA ILE A 21 -10.05 -11.24 16.78
C ILE A 21 -10.63 -9.86 17.07
N GLY A 22 -10.26 -8.85 16.29
CA GLY A 22 -10.74 -7.48 16.44
C GLY A 22 -12.26 -7.37 16.31
N ALA A 23 -12.85 -8.03 15.30
CA ALA A 23 -14.30 -8.04 15.09
C ALA A 23 -15.05 -8.74 16.25
N VAL A 24 -14.56 -9.89 16.72
CA VAL A 24 -15.16 -10.61 17.85
C VAL A 24 -15.11 -9.76 19.12
N LEU A 25 -13.97 -9.11 19.40
CA LEU A 25 -13.84 -8.21 20.55
C LEU A 25 -14.78 -7.00 20.45
N LEU A 26 -14.90 -6.39 19.27
CA LEU A 26 -15.80 -5.27 19.03
C LEU A 26 -17.27 -5.67 19.22
N ILE A 27 -17.68 -6.81 18.67
CA ILE A 27 -19.04 -7.36 18.83
C ILE A 27 -19.32 -7.64 20.32
N ASN A 28 -18.38 -8.29 21.01
CA ASN A 28 -18.51 -8.56 22.45
C ASN A 28 -18.65 -7.27 23.27
N LEU A 29 -17.86 -6.24 22.95
CA LEU A 29 -17.92 -4.95 23.65
C LEU A 29 -19.27 -4.25 23.43
N ILE A 30 -19.76 -4.24 22.19
CA ILE A 30 -21.08 -3.68 21.84
C ILE A 30 -22.20 -4.45 22.55
N ALA A 31 -22.17 -5.79 22.49
CA ALA A 31 -23.18 -6.63 23.13
C ALA A 31 -23.19 -6.49 24.66
N ALA A 32 -22.02 -6.45 25.28
CA ALA A 32 -21.88 -6.21 26.71
C ALA A 32 -22.43 -4.82 27.09
N HIS A 33 -22.16 -3.80 26.28
CA HIS A 33 -22.68 -2.46 26.49
C HIS A 33 -24.20 -2.41 26.37
N ALA A 34 -24.77 -3.02 25.34
CA ALA A 34 -26.21 -3.08 25.10
C ALA A 34 -26.95 -3.85 26.22
N LYS A 35 -26.43 -5.00 26.67
CA LYS A 35 -27.07 -5.83 27.70
C LYS A 35 -26.97 -5.22 29.11
N ARG A 36 -25.85 -4.56 29.44
CA ARG A 36 -25.63 -3.94 30.75
C ARG A 36 -26.15 -2.50 30.83
N PHE A 37 -26.79 -2.02 29.76
CA PHE A 37 -27.31 -0.68 29.62
C PHE A 37 -28.44 -0.41 30.61
N ARG A 38 -28.17 0.41 31.63
CA ARG A 38 -29.21 1.05 32.44
C ARG A 38 -29.00 2.55 32.32
N TRP A 39 -29.80 3.21 31.48
CA TRP A 39 -29.70 4.65 31.27
C TRP A 39 -29.94 5.37 32.58
N THR A 40 -28.90 5.99 33.12
CA THR A 40 -28.99 6.78 34.34
C THR A 40 -27.99 7.91 34.23
N TRP A 41 -28.43 9.14 34.46
CA TRP A 41 -27.59 10.34 34.37
C TRP A 41 -26.34 10.27 35.25
N ARG A 42 -26.39 9.54 36.37
CA ARG A 42 -25.24 9.27 37.27
C ARG A 42 -24.13 8.42 36.65
N LYS A 43 -24.39 7.70 35.54
CA LYS A 43 -23.44 6.83 34.85
C LYS A 43 -22.98 7.38 33.51
N LEU A 44 -23.34 8.63 33.19
CA LEU A 44 -23.01 9.28 31.92
C LEU A 44 -21.50 9.25 31.63
N GLY A 45 -20.65 9.46 32.65
CA GLY A 45 -19.20 9.40 32.49
C GLY A 45 -18.71 8.02 32.03
N ILE A 46 -19.20 6.94 32.66
CA ILE A 46 -18.90 5.55 32.25
C ILE A 46 -19.35 5.31 30.81
N HIS A 47 -20.54 5.78 30.42
CA HIS A 47 -21.05 5.60 29.06
C HIS A 47 -20.17 6.29 28.01
N LEU A 48 -19.76 7.53 28.26
CA LEU A 48 -18.85 8.28 27.38
C LEU A 48 -17.51 7.55 27.22
N THR A 49 -16.90 7.08 28.32
CA THR A 49 -15.64 6.34 28.23
C THR A 49 -15.75 5.07 27.39
N HIS A 50 -16.84 4.30 27.53
CA HIS A 50 -17.05 3.10 26.70
C HIS A 50 -17.30 3.45 25.23
N ALA A 51 -18.07 4.50 24.94
CA ALA A 51 -18.29 4.98 23.59
C ALA A 51 -16.97 5.40 22.92
N GLY A 52 -16.11 6.12 23.64
CA GLY A 52 -14.79 6.50 23.14
C GLY A 52 -13.90 5.28 22.84
N LEU A 53 -13.88 4.26 23.72
CA LEU A 53 -13.16 3.01 23.46
C LEU A 53 -13.69 2.27 22.22
N ILE A 54 -15.01 2.19 22.05
CA ILE A 54 -15.64 1.58 20.88
C ILE A 54 -15.24 2.33 19.59
N ILE A 55 -15.28 3.67 19.61
CA ILE A 55 -14.87 4.50 18.47
C ILE A 55 -13.40 4.28 18.13
N MET A 56 -12.52 4.19 19.14
CA MET A 56 -11.09 3.93 18.92
C MET A 56 -10.85 2.57 18.24
N LEU A 57 -11.49 1.51 18.76
CA LEU A 57 -11.36 0.16 18.20
C LEU A 57 -11.95 0.07 16.79
N ALA A 58 -13.14 0.63 16.58
CA ALA A 58 -13.78 0.67 15.26
C ALA A 58 -12.96 1.49 14.25
N GLY A 59 -12.41 2.63 14.66
CA GLY A 59 -11.54 3.46 13.81
C GLY A 59 -10.22 2.79 13.46
N GLY A 60 -9.65 2.01 14.38
CA GLY A 60 -8.49 1.16 14.12
C GLY A 60 -8.78 0.07 13.09
N LEU A 61 -9.88 -0.67 13.26
CA LEU A 61 -10.33 -1.68 12.30
C LEU A 61 -10.63 -1.06 10.93
N PHE A 62 -11.26 0.12 10.89
CA PHE A 62 -11.53 0.81 9.63
C PHE A 62 -10.25 1.29 8.95
N THR A 63 -9.28 1.80 9.72
CA THR A 63 -7.96 2.14 9.18
C THR A 63 -7.31 0.91 8.54
N ASP A 64 -7.30 -0.22 9.25
CA ASP A 64 -6.69 -1.46 8.77
C ASP A 64 -7.35 -2.03 7.50
N LEU A 65 -8.67 -1.86 7.34
CA LEU A 65 -9.40 -2.35 6.17
C LEU A 65 -9.36 -1.40 4.95
N PHE A 66 -9.27 -0.09 5.18
CA PHE A 66 -9.49 0.92 4.13
C PHE A 66 -8.31 1.86 3.91
N ALA A 67 -7.29 1.86 4.77
CA ALA A 67 -6.11 2.66 4.52
C ALA A 67 -5.33 2.10 3.33
N VAL A 68 -4.82 3.01 2.53
CA VAL A 68 -3.93 2.69 1.41
C VAL A 68 -2.55 3.21 1.77
N GLU A 69 -1.57 2.31 1.76
CA GLU A 69 -0.17 2.63 1.98
C GLU A 69 0.61 2.41 0.69
N SER A 70 1.48 3.37 0.39
CA SER A 70 2.36 3.33 -0.78
C SER A 70 3.63 4.10 -0.47
N HIS A 71 4.59 4.06 -1.38
CA HIS A 71 5.87 4.75 -1.23
C HIS A 71 6.17 5.58 -2.47
N VAL A 72 6.87 6.69 -2.28
CA VAL A 72 7.49 7.41 -3.38
C VAL A 72 8.98 7.53 -3.11
N ARG A 73 9.77 7.07 -4.07
CA ARG A 73 11.22 7.26 -4.11
C ARG A 73 11.51 8.46 -4.99
N LEU A 74 12.21 9.47 -4.47
CA LEU A 74 12.60 10.67 -5.22
C LEU A 74 14.11 10.87 -5.11
N ALA A 75 14.82 10.89 -6.23
CA ALA A 75 16.18 11.41 -6.28
C ALA A 75 16.16 12.93 -6.35
N ARG A 76 17.30 13.58 -6.10
CA ARG A 76 17.39 15.04 -6.12
C ARG A 76 17.07 15.59 -7.51
N GLY A 77 16.08 16.48 -7.59
CA GLY A 77 15.56 17.04 -8.85
C GLY A 77 14.43 16.22 -9.49
N ASP A 78 14.22 14.97 -9.06
CA ASP A 78 13.12 14.15 -9.56
C ASP A 78 11.78 14.76 -9.21
N THR A 79 10.88 14.78 -10.19
CA THR A 79 9.48 15.14 -10.02
C THR A 79 8.61 13.92 -10.29
N LYS A 80 7.76 13.54 -9.34
CA LYS A 80 6.79 12.45 -9.53
C LYS A 80 5.39 12.88 -9.13
N ASN A 81 4.42 12.33 -9.84
CA ASN A 81 2.98 12.49 -9.58
C ASN A 81 2.32 11.16 -9.23
N TYR A 82 3.07 10.16 -8.77
CA TYR A 82 2.52 8.87 -8.36
C TYR A 82 3.29 8.31 -7.16
N SER A 83 2.62 7.42 -6.43
CA SER A 83 3.23 6.55 -5.43
C SER A 83 3.06 5.08 -5.82
N GLU A 84 3.87 4.21 -5.27
CA GLU A 84 3.95 2.79 -5.61
C GLU A 84 3.60 1.90 -4.40
N ASP A 85 2.73 0.92 -4.62
CA ASP A 85 2.40 -0.11 -3.64
C ASP A 85 3.27 -1.35 -3.91
N MET A 86 4.26 -1.57 -3.04
CA MET A 86 5.23 -2.66 -3.18
C MET A 86 4.61 -4.05 -2.96
N ARG A 87 3.39 -4.13 -2.44
CA ARG A 87 2.68 -5.40 -2.19
C ARG A 87 1.76 -5.80 -3.34
N ARG A 88 1.42 -4.84 -4.21
CA ARG A 88 0.56 -5.06 -5.37
C ARG A 88 1.37 -4.94 -6.65
N THR A 89 1.01 -5.72 -7.65
CA THR A 89 1.68 -5.69 -8.95
C THR A 89 0.65 -5.41 -10.03
N GLU A 90 1.07 -4.69 -11.05
CA GLU A 90 0.30 -4.44 -12.26
C GLU A 90 1.15 -4.74 -13.49
N LEU A 91 0.50 -5.19 -14.56
CA LEU A 91 1.07 -5.16 -15.90
C LEU A 91 0.84 -3.77 -16.46
N ALA A 92 1.92 -3.02 -16.64
CA ALA A 92 1.89 -1.74 -17.33
C ALA A 92 2.16 -1.96 -18.82
N VAL A 93 1.22 -1.52 -19.64
CA VAL A 93 1.33 -1.45 -21.10
C VAL A 93 1.47 0.02 -21.46
N ILE A 94 2.64 0.40 -21.95
CA ILE A 94 3.04 1.80 -22.12
C ILE A 94 3.22 2.07 -23.61
N ASP A 95 2.53 3.08 -24.11
CA ASP A 95 2.79 3.62 -25.45
C ASP A 95 4.04 4.50 -25.39
N THR A 96 5.11 4.07 -26.06
CA THR A 96 6.37 4.82 -26.14
C THR A 96 6.54 5.44 -27.52
N THR A 97 5.44 5.66 -28.25
CA THR A 97 5.46 6.22 -29.59
C THR A 97 5.59 7.74 -29.55
N GLY A 98 6.71 8.26 -30.07
CA GLY A 98 6.94 9.69 -30.24
C GLY A 98 7.61 10.38 -29.03
N ASP A 99 8.01 11.62 -29.26
CA ASP A 99 8.69 12.51 -28.31
C ASP A 99 7.67 13.32 -27.47
N ASN A 100 6.53 12.70 -27.15
CA ASN A 100 5.50 13.37 -26.36
C ASN A 100 5.96 13.49 -24.91
N ASP A 101 5.73 14.64 -24.28
CA ASP A 101 6.03 14.87 -22.85
C ASP A 101 5.27 13.92 -21.89
N LEU A 102 4.32 13.12 -22.38
CA LEU A 102 3.46 12.25 -21.59
C LEU A 102 3.31 10.85 -22.23
N ASP A 103 3.62 9.83 -21.45
CA ASP A 103 3.36 8.43 -21.80
C ASP A 103 1.89 8.07 -21.55
N GLN A 104 1.23 7.42 -22.51
CA GLN A 104 -0.04 6.76 -22.27
C GLN A 104 0.21 5.38 -21.63
N VAL A 105 -0.36 5.14 -20.45
CA VAL A 105 -0.20 3.87 -19.73
C VAL A 105 -1.55 3.21 -19.49
N THR A 106 -1.66 1.93 -19.89
CA THR A 106 -2.76 1.05 -19.48
C THR A 106 -2.24 0.10 -18.41
N ALA A 107 -2.71 0.26 -17.17
CA ALA A 107 -2.33 -0.56 -16.03
C ALA A 107 -3.37 -1.66 -15.78
N ILE A 108 -2.94 -2.92 -15.79
CA ILE A 108 -3.79 -4.10 -15.60
C ILE A 108 -3.40 -4.76 -14.26
N PRO A 109 -4.29 -4.78 -13.25
CA PRO A 109 -3.98 -5.36 -11.93
C PRO A 109 -3.67 -6.86 -11.99
N ASP A 110 -2.81 -7.35 -11.08
CA ASP A 110 -2.47 -8.77 -10.99
C ASP A 110 -3.69 -9.69 -10.73
N THR A 111 -4.72 -9.20 -10.05
CA THR A 111 -5.99 -9.91 -9.87
C THR A 111 -6.63 -10.27 -11.20
N VAL A 112 -6.58 -9.39 -12.20
CA VAL A 112 -7.08 -9.67 -13.56
C VAL A 112 -6.15 -10.66 -14.26
N LEU A 113 -4.83 -10.49 -14.14
CA LEU A 113 -3.85 -11.39 -14.75
C LEU A 113 -3.97 -12.83 -14.23
N ARG A 114 -4.36 -13.01 -12.95
CA ARG A 114 -4.52 -14.32 -12.32
C ARG A 114 -5.76 -15.08 -12.78
N HIS A 115 -6.85 -14.37 -13.07
CA HIS A 115 -8.16 -14.98 -13.32
C HIS A 115 -8.55 -14.97 -14.81
N ASN A 116 -8.07 -13.99 -15.58
CA ASN A 116 -8.49 -13.80 -16.96
C ASN A 116 -7.40 -14.26 -17.92
N ARG A 117 -7.77 -15.22 -18.78
CA ARG A 117 -6.88 -15.71 -19.84
C ARG A 117 -6.76 -14.76 -21.02
N LEU A 118 -7.82 -14.02 -21.34
CA LEU A 118 -7.88 -13.04 -22.43
C LEU A 118 -8.38 -11.71 -21.85
N ILE A 119 -7.66 -10.64 -22.16
CA ILE A 119 -7.95 -9.28 -21.73
C ILE A 119 -8.11 -8.43 -22.99
N ASP A 120 -9.30 -7.89 -23.19
CA ASP A 120 -9.61 -6.95 -24.25
C ASP A 120 -9.95 -5.61 -23.60
N HIS A 121 -9.14 -4.59 -23.86
CA HIS A 121 -9.28 -3.27 -23.26
C HIS A 121 -9.41 -2.22 -24.37
N SER A 122 -10.32 -1.27 -24.20
CA SER A 122 -10.66 -0.28 -25.23
C SER A 122 -9.52 0.67 -25.58
N SER A 123 -8.60 0.93 -24.64
CA SER A 123 -7.42 1.76 -24.87
C SER A 123 -6.33 1.08 -25.71
N LEU A 124 -6.43 -0.24 -25.95
CA LEU A 124 -5.39 -1.02 -26.62
C LEU A 124 -5.83 -1.43 -28.04
N PRO A 125 -4.94 -1.36 -29.05
CA PRO A 125 -5.21 -1.84 -30.41
C PRO A 125 -5.07 -3.36 -30.55
N PHE A 126 -4.72 -4.06 -29.46
CA PHE A 126 -4.53 -5.51 -29.38
C PHE A 126 -5.20 -6.06 -28.13
N ARG A 127 -5.40 -7.38 -28.14
CA ARG A 127 -5.82 -8.17 -26.98
C ARG A 127 -4.60 -8.80 -26.33
N ILE A 128 -4.68 -8.97 -25.02
CA ILE A 128 -3.62 -9.57 -24.20
C ILE A 128 -4.07 -10.96 -23.77
N VAL A 129 -3.27 -11.97 -24.07
CA VAL A 129 -3.48 -13.34 -23.58
C VAL A 129 -2.46 -13.65 -22.50
N VAL A 130 -2.95 -13.94 -21.30
CA VAL A 130 -2.11 -14.39 -20.19
C VAL A 130 -1.91 -15.90 -20.32
N ARG A 131 -0.73 -16.31 -20.78
CA ARG A 131 -0.38 -17.72 -20.96
C ARG A 131 0.01 -18.37 -19.65
N ASN A 132 0.78 -17.66 -18.83
CA ASN A 132 1.22 -18.09 -17.51
C ASN A 132 1.29 -16.87 -16.58
N PHE A 133 0.98 -17.07 -15.30
CA PHE A 133 1.20 -16.09 -14.25
C PHE A 133 1.72 -16.78 -12.99
N TYR A 134 2.89 -16.35 -12.51
CA TYR A 134 3.51 -16.84 -11.30
C TYR A 134 3.51 -15.73 -10.25
N GLN A 135 2.92 -16.01 -9.09
CA GLN A 135 2.86 -15.04 -7.98
C GLN A 135 4.23 -14.81 -7.34
N ASN A 136 5.11 -15.80 -7.41
CA ASN A 136 6.52 -15.71 -7.09
C ASN A 136 7.28 -16.69 -8.00
N SER A 137 8.49 -16.31 -8.40
CA SER A 137 9.32 -17.09 -9.30
C SER A 137 10.80 -16.79 -9.12
N ARG A 138 11.65 -17.61 -9.73
CA ARG A 138 13.08 -17.35 -9.90
C ARG A 138 13.36 -17.26 -11.39
N LEU A 139 14.05 -16.18 -11.77
CA LEU A 139 14.51 -15.98 -13.13
C LEU A 139 15.95 -16.44 -13.24
N LYS A 140 16.23 -17.32 -14.20
CA LYS A 140 17.58 -17.75 -14.53
C LYS A 140 17.81 -17.60 -16.03
N MET A 141 19.02 -17.26 -16.42
CA MET A 141 19.43 -17.39 -17.81
C MET A 141 19.32 -18.86 -18.20
N LEU A 142 18.82 -19.14 -19.41
CA LEU A 142 18.55 -20.51 -19.85
C LEU A 142 19.79 -21.41 -19.80
N LYS A 143 20.98 -20.84 -20.03
CA LYS A 143 22.28 -21.53 -19.92
C LYS A 143 22.64 -21.98 -18.49
N ASP A 144 22.07 -21.34 -17.47
CA ASP A 144 22.34 -21.58 -16.05
C ASP A 144 21.15 -22.31 -15.38
N ALA A 145 20.13 -22.68 -16.15
CA ALA A 145 18.95 -23.39 -15.69
C ALA A 145 19.17 -24.91 -15.68
N GLU A 146 18.32 -25.64 -14.94
CA GLU A 146 18.37 -27.10 -14.90
C GLU A 146 18.08 -27.73 -16.26
N ASP A 147 18.59 -28.95 -16.48
CA ASP A 147 18.40 -29.69 -17.74
C ASP A 147 16.92 -29.85 -18.07
N GLY A 148 16.52 -29.37 -19.26
CA GLY A 148 15.14 -29.41 -19.74
C GLY A 148 14.30 -28.16 -19.43
N ALA A 149 14.87 -27.14 -18.76
CA ALA A 149 14.24 -25.84 -18.62
C ALA A 149 13.94 -25.23 -20.00
N ARG A 150 12.75 -24.61 -20.14
CA ARG A 150 12.33 -23.94 -21.37
C ARG A 150 11.85 -22.53 -21.05
N PRO A 151 12.10 -21.55 -21.93
CA PRO A 151 11.54 -20.22 -21.76
C PRO A 151 10.01 -20.29 -21.93
N ILE A 152 9.30 -19.51 -21.11
CA ILE A 152 7.83 -19.37 -21.21
C ILE A 152 7.42 -18.27 -22.20
N ALA A 153 8.40 -17.57 -22.76
CA ALA A 153 8.27 -16.50 -23.74
C ALA A 153 9.14 -16.84 -24.97
N ASN A 154 8.79 -16.32 -26.13
CA ASN A 154 9.52 -16.54 -27.39
C ASN A 154 9.99 -15.24 -28.06
N GLN A 155 9.67 -14.09 -27.47
CA GLN A 155 10.09 -12.77 -27.94
C GLN A 155 10.89 -12.01 -26.89
N GLY A 156 11.70 -11.07 -27.38
CA GLY A 156 12.50 -10.15 -26.57
C GLY A 156 13.54 -10.84 -25.67
N PRO A 157 14.17 -10.08 -24.77
CA PRO A 157 15.11 -10.63 -23.78
C PRO A 157 14.53 -11.78 -22.95
N GLY A 158 13.22 -11.83 -22.77
CA GLY A 158 12.52 -12.91 -22.05
C GLY A 158 12.65 -14.29 -22.68
N ALA A 159 12.94 -14.38 -23.99
CA ALA A 159 13.11 -15.66 -24.68
C ALA A 159 14.35 -16.46 -24.21
N MET A 160 15.29 -15.80 -23.53
CA MET A 160 16.52 -16.42 -23.00
C MET A 160 16.43 -16.73 -21.51
N ILE A 161 15.26 -16.55 -20.90
CA ILE A 161 15.05 -16.67 -19.45
C ILE A 161 14.15 -17.86 -19.14
N ALA A 162 14.63 -18.75 -18.29
CA ALA A 162 13.83 -19.76 -17.64
C ALA A 162 13.13 -19.15 -16.41
N VAL A 163 11.86 -19.49 -16.23
CA VAL A 163 11.04 -19.04 -15.10
C VAL A 163 10.64 -20.24 -14.28
N GLU A 164 11.15 -20.31 -13.05
CA GLU A 164 10.86 -21.39 -12.12
C GLU A 164 9.86 -20.89 -11.05
N PRO A 165 8.71 -21.56 -10.83
CA PRO A 165 7.80 -21.16 -9.77
C PRO A 165 8.46 -21.31 -8.39
N ALA A 166 8.22 -20.35 -7.50
CA ALA A 166 8.70 -20.38 -6.12
C ALA A 166 7.54 -20.23 -5.12
N PRO A 167 7.65 -20.79 -3.90
CA PRO A 167 6.73 -20.47 -2.81
C PRO A 167 6.73 -18.97 -2.51
N ARG A 168 5.60 -18.44 -2.02
CA ARG A 168 5.49 -17.02 -1.65
C ARG A 168 6.53 -16.66 -0.59
N ALA A 169 7.13 -15.47 -0.74
CA ALA A 169 8.01 -14.89 0.26
C ALA A 169 7.27 -14.73 1.60
N THR A 170 7.92 -15.15 2.68
CA THR A 170 7.38 -14.99 4.05
C THR A 170 8.35 -14.31 5.00
N GLY A 171 9.63 -14.24 4.63
CA GLY A 171 10.64 -13.47 5.36
C GLY A 171 10.43 -11.97 5.26
N VAL A 172 10.98 -11.24 6.24
CA VAL A 172 10.89 -9.77 6.32
C VAL A 172 11.69 -9.09 5.20
N ASP A 173 12.81 -9.69 4.79
CA ASP A 173 13.71 -9.18 3.73
C ASP A 173 13.51 -9.90 2.39
N GLU A 174 12.49 -10.76 2.30
CA GLU A 174 12.16 -11.46 1.06
C GLU A 174 11.05 -10.72 0.33
N ARG A 175 11.15 -10.66 -0.99
CA ARG A 175 10.08 -10.16 -1.85
C ARG A 175 9.75 -11.19 -2.91
N ASP A 176 8.47 -11.28 -3.25
CA ASP A 176 8.07 -12.05 -4.42
C ASP A 176 8.63 -11.41 -5.70
N VAL A 177 8.88 -12.27 -6.69
CA VAL A 177 9.20 -11.90 -8.08
C VAL A 177 8.06 -12.40 -8.96
N PRO A 178 7.03 -11.58 -9.19
CA PRO A 178 5.95 -11.92 -10.10
C PRO A 178 6.45 -11.98 -11.54
N SER A 179 6.00 -12.98 -12.27
CA SER A 179 6.34 -13.16 -13.69
C SER A 179 5.14 -13.65 -14.48
N ALA A 180 4.96 -13.09 -15.67
CA ALA A 180 3.87 -13.46 -16.56
C ALA A 180 4.37 -13.66 -17.99
N ALA A 181 3.85 -14.68 -18.67
CA ALA A 181 3.99 -14.86 -20.10
C ALA A 181 2.80 -14.19 -20.79
N ILE A 182 3.07 -13.09 -21.49
CA ILE A 182 2.08 -12.22 -22.10
C ILE A 182 2.15 -12.35 -23.61
N GLU A 183 1.11 -12.92 -24.20
CA GLU A 183 0.97 -12.98 -25.65
C GLU A 183 0.13 -11.80 -26.15
N ILE A 184 0.57 -11.21 -27.26
CA ILE A 184 -0.09 -10.07 -27.88
C ILE A 184 -0.81 -10.50 -29.16
N LEU A 185 -2.12 -10.27 -29.21
CA LEU A 185 -2.98 -10.59 -30.34
C LEU A 185 -3.58 -9.30 -30.93
N PRO A 186 -3.08 -8.81 -32.07
CA PRO A 186 -3.68 -7.68 -32.79
C PRO A 186 -5.17 -7.91 -33.07
N LYS A 187 -5.96 -6.84 -33.14
CA LYS A 187 -7.40 -6.93 -33.43
C LYS A 187 -7.68 -7.35 -34.88
N ASP A 188 -6.76 -6.99 -35.75
CA ASP A 188 -6.61 -7.31 -37.17
C ASP A 188 -6.16 -8.76 -37.45
N GLY A 189 -5.82 -9.52 -36.41
CA GLY A 189 -5.56 -10.97 -36.49
C GLY A 189 -4.08 -11.34 -36.33
N GLY A 190 -3.83 -12.63 -36.10
CA GLY A 190 -2.49 -13.17 -35.84
C GLY A 190 -2.02 -13.02 -34.38
N SER A 191 -0.85 -13.58 -34.10
CA SER A 191 -0.14 -13.44 -32.83
C SER A 191 1.22 -12.81 -33.11
N LEU A 192 1.60 -11.80 -32.34
CA LEU A 192 2.93 -11.19 -32.44
C LEU A 192 3.99 -11.98 -31.64
N GLY A 193 3.53 -12.94 -30.83
CA GLY A 193 4.37 -13.74 -29.94
C GLY A 193 4.09 -13.47 -28.46
N THR A 194 4.95 -14.03 -27.61
CA THR A 194 4.82 -14.06 -26.16
C THR A 194 6.07 -13.47 -25.52
N TRP A 195 5.88 -12.45 -24.69
CA TRP A 195 6.93 -11.77 -23.93
C TRP A 195 6.87 -12.15 -22.46
N LEU A 196 8.02 -12.13 -21.80
CA LEU A 196 8.12 -12.28 -20.34
C LEU A 196 8.00 -10.91 -19.67
N ALA A 197 6.93 -10.69 -18.92
CA ALA A 197 6.79 -9.50 -18.08
C ALA A 197 7.21 -9.84 -16.65
N SER A 198 8.22 -9.16 -16.12
CA SER A 198 8.67 -9.25 -14.72
C SER A 198 9.53 -8.04 -14.34
N ASP A 199 9.38 -7.55 -13.12
CA ASP A 199 10.22 -6.48 -12.53
C ASP A 199 11.70 -6.90 -12.51
N ALA A 200 11.98 -8.17 -12.20
CA ALA A 200 13.34 -8.68 -12.06
C ALA A 200 14.09 -8.90 -13.38
N LEU A 201 13.44 -8.70 -14.54
CA LEU A 201 14.07 -8.94 -15.84
C LEU A 201 15.15 -7.90 -16.17
N GLY A 202 15.02 -6.68 -15.65
CA GLY A 202 16.00 -5.59 -15.86
C GLY A 202 16.17 -5.12 -17.30
N ALA A 203 15.40 -5.67 -18.25
CA ALA A 203 15.46 -5.35 -19.67
C ALA A 203 14.05 -5.02 -20.21
N PRO A 204 13.89 -3.90 -20.95
CA PRO A 204 12.59 -3.52 -21.48
C PRO A 204 12.10 -4.57 -22.49
N GLN A 205 10.82 -4.91 -22.39
CA GLN A 205 10.14 -5.74 -23.40
C GLN A 205 9.30 -4.83 -24.28
N THR A 206 9.70 -4.70 -25.54
CA THR A 206 9.01 -3.84 -26.51
C THR A 206 8.48 -4.65 -27.69
N PHE A 207 7.43 -4.13 -28.33
CA PHE A 207 6.87 -4.64 -29.57
C PHE A 207 6.15 -3.53 -30.33
N SER A 208 5.94 -3.73 -31.63
CA SER A 208 5.22 -2.78 -32.48
C SER A 208 3.85 -3.34 -32.84
N CYS A 209 2.79 -2.55 -32.68
CA CYS A 209 1.43 -2.93 -33.06
C CYS A 209 0.59 -1.68 -33.36
N GLY A 210 -0.19 -1.71 -34.45
CA GLY A 210 -1.03 -0.57 -34.85
C GLY A 210 -0.25 0.71 -35.15
N GLY A 211 0.96 0.60 -35.72
CA GLY A 211 1.83 1.74 -36.05
C GLY A 211 2.47 2.42 -34.84
N ARG A 212 2.36 1.81 -33.65
CA ARG A 212 2.90 2.32 -32.38
C ARG A 212 3.89 1.33 -31.78
N THR A 213 4.83 1.84 -30.98
CA THR A 213 5.75 1.05 -30.18
C THR A 213 5.25 0.99 -28.75
N TRP A 214 5.12 -0.23 -28.25
CA TRP A 214 4.61 -0.51 -26.92
C TRP A 214 5.70 -1.14 -26.07
N MET A 215 5.71 -0.80 -24.79
CA MET A 215 6.52 -1.46 -23.77
C MET A 215 5.61 -2.15 -22.75
N ILE A 216 5.97 -3.36 -22.35
CA ILE A 216 5.29 -4.10 -21.29
C ILE A 216 6.22 -4.43 -20.14
N THR A 217 5.72 -4.25 -18.91
CA THR A 217 6.46 -4.60 -17.70
C THR A 217 5.51 -4.94 -16.57
N LEU A 218 5.90 -5.89 -15.71
CA LEU A 218 5.27 -6.02 -14.40
C LEU A 218 6.02 -5.09 -13.44
N ARG A 219 5.27 -4.24 -12.74
CA ARG A 219 5.82 -3.28 -11.78
C ARG A 219 4.94 -3.19 -10.55
N PRO A 220 5.45 -2.64 -9.42
CA PRO A 220 4.61 -2.24 -8.30
C PRO A 220 3.43 -1.37 -8.77
N ALA A 221 2.25 -1.61 -8.22
CA ALA A 221 1.05 -0.87 -8.63
C ALA A 221 1.22 0.63 -8.34
N ARG A 222 0.84 1.48 -9.31
CA ARG A 222 1.00 2.94 -9.18
C ARG A 222 -0.31 3.64 -8.89
N TYR A 223 -0.30 4.52 -7.91
CA TYR A 223 -1.40 5.44 -7.60
C TYR A 223 -1.04 6.84 -8.11
N TYR A 224 -1.51 7.18 -9.31
CA TYR A 224 -1.32 8.50 -9.91
C TYR A 224 -2.13 9.57 -9.17
N LYS A 225 -1.57 10.77 -9.09
CA LYS A 225 -2.06 11.93 -8.33
C LYS A 225 -2.24 13.13 -9.25
N PRO A 226 -3.21 14.02 -8.96
CA PRO A 226 -3.43 15.27 -9.71
C PRO A 226 -2.44 16.38 -9.31
N TYR A 227 -1.33 16.03 -8.67
CA TYR A 227 -0.29 16.94 -8.19
C TYR A 227 1.06 16.23 -8.28
N SER A 228 2.15 16.99 -8.31
CA SER A 228 3.50 16.46 -8.33
C SER A 228 4.30 16.93 -7.11
N VAL A 229 5.28 16.11 -6.76
CA VAL A 229 6.24 16.38 -5.68
C VAL A 229 7.64 16.28 -6.27
N THR A 230 8.40 17.35 -6.10
CA THR A 230 9.79 17.43 -6.55
C THR A 230 10.72 17.44 -5.34
N LEU A 231 11.74 16.60 -5.31
CA LEU A 231 12.75 16.66 -4.23
C LEU A 231 13.80 17.74 -4.54
N GLN A 232 13.80 18.80 -3.75
CA GLN A 232 14.81 19.86 -3.86
C GLN A 232 16.12 19.48 -3.15
N LYS A 233 15.98 18.95 -1.93
CA LYS A 233 17.13 18.59 -1.09
C LYS A 233 16.74 17.51 -0.10
N PHE A 234 17.59 16.50 0.02
CA PHE A 234 17.58 15.55 1.13
C PHE A 234 18.72 15.91 2.09
N THR A 235 18.50 15.74 3.39
CA THR A 235 19.52 15.99 4.43
C THR A 235 19.29 15.02 5.58
N HIS A 236 20.35 14.35 6.03
CA HIS A 236 20.34 13.56 7.25
C HIS A 236 21.44 14.02 8.22
N GLU A 237 21.22 13.74 9.49
CA GLU A 237 22.20 13.84 10.57
C GLU A 237 22.45 12.44 11.09
N LYS A 238 23.71 12.11 11.39
CA LYS A 238 24.10 10.84 12.03
C LYS A 238 24.38 11.06 13.52
N TYR A 239 24.27 10.01 14.33
CA TYR A 239 24.82 10.06 15.68
C TYR A 239 26.34 10.14 15.63
N ALA A 240 26.93 10.98 16.49
CA ALA A 240 28.38 11.18 16.54
C ALA A 240 29.10 9.83 16.71
N GLY A 241 30.05 9.54 15.82
CA GLY A 241 30.82 8.30 15.85
C GLY A 241 30.09 7.05 15.33
N THR A 242 28.93 7.18 14.68
CA THR A 242 28.19 6.06 14.08
C THR A 242 27.69 6.39 12.69
N GLU A 243 27.32 5.36 11.91
CA GLU A 243 26.60 5.50 10.65
C GLU A 243 25.07 5.54 10.84
N ILE A 244 24.58 5.52 12.09
CA ILE A 244 23.15 5.46 12.39
C ILE A 244 22.53 6.84 12.15
N PRO A 245 21.48 6.94 11.31
CA PRO A 245 20.78 8.19 11.09
C PRO A 245 20.02 8.60 12.36
N LYS A 246 20.29 9.81 12.83
CA LYS A 246 19.62 10.48 13.96
C LYS A 246 18.37 11.23 13.50
N ASN A 247 18.47 11.93 12.38
CA ASN A 247 17.35 12.70 11.82
C ASN A 247 17.52 12.78 10.31
N PHE A 248 16.43 12.81 9.57
CA PHE A 248 16.48 12.99 8.14
C PHE A 248 15.25 13.76 7.65
N SER A 249 15.48 14.59 6.64
CA SER A 249 14.54 15.57 6.15
C SER A 249 14.61 15.71 4.64
N SER A 250 13.46 15.95 4.05
CA SER A 250 13.28 16.14 2.61
C SER A 250 12.62 17.49 2.39
N LYS A 251 13.33 18.43 1.79
CA LYS A 251 12.73 19.66 1.26
C LYS A 251 12.14 19.33 -0.10
N VAL A 252 10.83 19.42 -0.22
CA VAL A 252 10.09 19.11 -1.44
C VAL A 252 9.32 20.32 -1.94
N THR A 253 9.18 20.45 -3.25
CA THR A 253 8.24 21.40 -3.87
C THR A 253 6.98 20.63 -4.24
N LEU A 254 5.85 21.07 -3.72
CA LEU A 254 4.52 20.55 -4.05
C LEU A 254 3.89 21.44 -5.11
N ILE A 255 3.51 20.84 -6.24
CA ILE A 255 2.90 21.54 -7.37
C ILE A 255 1.54 20.92 -7.67
N ASP A 256 0.49 21.73 -7.64
CA ASP A 256 -0.87 21.34 -7.98
C ASP A 256 -1.54 22.47 -8.76
N SER A 257 -1.60 22.30 -10.08
CA SER A 257 -2.14 23.32 -10.99
C SER A 257 -3.64 23.55 -10.78
N GLU A 258 -4.40 22.52 -10.42
CA GLU A 258 -5.85 22.63 -10.20
C GLU A 258 -6.19 23.51 -9.00
N ARG A 259 -5.33 23.50 -7.98
CA ARG A 259 -5.50 24.31 -6.76
C ARG A 259 -4.59 25.53 -6.71
N SER A 260 -3.86 25.80 -7.80
CA SER A 260 -2.85 26.87 -7.89
C SER A 260 -1.84 26.83 -6.73
N VAL A 261 -1.41 25.62 -6.34
CA VAL A 261 -0.40 25.43 -5.30
C VAL A 261 0.95 25.24 -5.97
N ASN A 262 1.92 26.06 -5.57
CA ASN A 262 3.33 25.83 -5.81
C ASN A 262 4.08 26.32 -4.57
N ARG A 263 4.52 25.39 -3.72
CA ARG A 263 5.18 25.72 -2.46
C ARG A 263 6.21 24.70 -2.04
N ASP A 264 7.24 25.20 -1.37
CA ASP A 264 8.20 24.36 -0.69
C ASP A 264 7.67 23.90 0.68
N VAL A 265 7.89 22.64 1.00
CA VAL A 265 7.56 22.03 2.29
C VAL A 265 8.76 21.21 2.77
N LEU A 266 9.08 21.36 4.05
CA LEU A 266 10.06 20.51 4.70
C LEU A 266 9.35 19.34 5.37
N ILE A 267 9.61 18.12 4.91
CA ILE A 267 9.16 16.87 5.54
C ILE A 267 10.29 16.35 6.40
N TYR A 268 10.04 16.10 7.68
CA TYR A 268 11.04 15.53 8.59
C TYR A 268 10.35 14.68 9.67
N MET A 269 11.14 14.06 10.55
CA MET A 269 10.61 13.18 11.58
C MET A 269 9.52 13.86 12.41
N ASN A 270 8.37 13.18 12.55
CA ASN A 270 7.15 13.66 13.23
C ASN A 270 6.48 14.91 12.62
N HIS A 271 6.97 15.43 11.50
CA HIS A 271 6.39 16.55 10.77
C HIS A 271 6.12 16.16 9.31
N PRO A 272 5.04 15.41 9.06
CA PRO A 272 4.69 14.96 7.72
C PRO A 272 4.02 16.07 6.89
N LEU A 273 4.11 15.95 5.57
CA LEU A 273 3.29 16.75 4.65
C LEU A 273 1.90 16.11 4.55
N ARG A 274 0.85 16.85 4.88
CA ARG A 274 -0.55 16.45 4.65
C ARG A 274 -1.12 17.22 3.47
N TYR A 275 -1.60 16.52 2.44
CA TYR A 275 -2.15 17.14 1.24
C TYR A 275 -3.19 16.23 0.56
N ARG A 276 -4.32 16.82 0.11
CA ARG A 276 -5.44 16.11 -0.57
C ARG A 276 -5.86 14.77 0.09
N GLY A 277 -5.87 14.71 1.42
CA GLY A 277 -6.28 13.52 2.18
C GLY A 277 -5.18 12.47 2.35
N GLU A 278 -3.96 12.75 1.91
CA GLU A 278 -2.80 11.88 2.02
C GLU A 278 -1.76 12.49 2.96
N THR A 279 -0.97 11.64 3.59
CA THR A 279 0.10 12.04 4.49
C THR A 279 1.41 11.42 4.05
N PHE A 280 2.40 12.27 3.78
CA PHE A 280 3.75 11.91 3.37
C PHE A 280 4.65 11.92 4.60
N TYR A 281 5.06 10.73 5.02
CA TYR A 281 5.99 10.51 6.11
C TYR A 281 7.38 10.23 5.56
N GLN A 282 8.38 10.70 6.30
CA GLN A 282 9.75 10.32 6.04
C GLN A 282 9.95 8.86 6.49
N ALA A 283 10.21 7.94 5.54
CA ALA A 283 10.26 6.51 5.80
C ALA A 283 11.66 5.91 5.68
N GLY A 284 12.48 6.44 4.78
CA GLY A 284 13.86 6.00 4.60
C GLY A 284 14.60 6.81 3.55
N PHE A 285 15.76 6.31 3.14
CA PHE A 285 16.59 6.87 2.08
C PHE A 285 17.49 5.78 1.49
N GLN A 286 18.03 6.01 0.30
CA GLN A 286 19.02 5.12 -0.29
C GLN A 286 20.33 5.16 0.52
N PRO A 287 21.06 4.04 0.67
CA PRO A 287 22.33 4.01 1.41
C PRO A 287 23.40 4.99 0.91
N ASP A 288 23.31 5.42 -0.35
CA ASP A 288 24.21 6.38 -1.00
C ASP A 288 23.72 7.84 -0.93
N ASP A 289 22.66 8.11 -0.14
CA ASP A 289 22.00 9.41 0.01
C ASP A 289 21.43 10.00 -1.29
N SER A 290 21.35 9.20 -2.37
CA SER A 290 20.91 9.69 -3.69
C SER A 290 19.41 9.98 -3.75
N ALA A 291 18.62 9.30 -2.93
CA ALA A 291 17.16 9.42 -2.94
C ALA A 291 16.54 9.29 -1.56
N THR A 292 15.46 10.03 -1.36
CA THR A 292 14.56 9.89 -0.21
C THR A 292 13.46 8.88 -0.52
N ILE A 293 13.00 8.17 0.52
CA ILE A 293 11.82 7.31 0.46
C ILE A 293 10.78 7.90 1.39
N LEU A 294 9.67 8.35 0.81
CA LEU A 294 8.52 8.85 1.56
C LEU A 294 7.42 7.80 1.55
N GLN A 295 6.86 7.48 2.71
CA GLN A 295 5.65 6.68 2.81
C GLN A 295 4.44 7.59 2.63
N VAL A 296 3.52 7.21 1.75
CA VAL A 296 2.29 7.94 1.44
C VAL A 296 1.13 7.12 1.98
N VAL A 297 0.41 7.70 2.94
CA VAL A 297 -0.73 7.06 3.61
C VAL A 297 -2.00 7.84 3.33
N HIS A 298 -2.98 7.18 2.74
CA HIS A 298 -4.37 7.66 2.71
C HIS A 298 -5.16 6.90 3.77
N ASN A 299 -5.53 7.59 4.85
CA ASN A 299 -6.33 7.00 5.93
C ASN A 299 -7.62 7.80 6.14
N PRO A 300 -8.79 7.29 5.71
CA PRO A 300 -10.07 7.96 5.93
C PRO A 300 -10.49 8.06 7.41
N SER A 301 -9.98 7.18 8.28
CA SER A 301 -10.30 7.12 9.71
C SER A 301 -9.28 7.81 10.61
N PHE A 302 -8.39 8.65 10.05
CA PHE A 302 -7.32 9.29 10.84
C PHE A 302 -7.83 10.15 12.01
N ILE A 303 -9.07 10.65 11.94
CA ILE A 303 -9.69 11.49 12.99
C ILE A 303 -10.22 10.64 14.17
N ALA A 304 -10.54 9.36 13.94
CA ALA A 304 -11.22 8.53 14.93
C ALA A 304 -10.47 8.43 16.28
N PRO A 305 -9.13 8.26 16.32
CA PRO A 305 -8.39 8.26 17.59
C PRO A 305 -8.51 9.58 18.35
N TYR A 306 -8.52 10.71 17.65
CA TYR A 306 -8.63 12.04 18.28
C TYR A 306 -10.01 12.24 18.91
N ILE A 307 -11.08 11.90 18.18
CA ILE A 307 -12.45 11.97 18.70
C ILE A 307 -12.61 11.04 19.91
N ALA A 308 -12.10 9.82 19.81
CA ALA A 308 -12.13 8.86 20.91
C ALA A 308 -11.45 9.41 22.17
N CYS A 309 -10.25 9.96 22.05
CA CYS A 309 -9.52 10.57 23.17
C CYS A 309 -10.31 11.70 23.83
N VAL A 310 -10.93 12.60 23.04
CA VAL A 310 -11.75 13.70 23.57
C VAL A 310 -12.97 13.17 24.31
N ILE A 311 -13.67 12.18 23.76
CA ILE A 311 -14.84 11.56 24.39
C ILE A 311 -14.47 10.84 25.69
N VAL A 312 -13.36 10.09 25.69
CA VAL A 312 -12.86 9.42 26.89
C VAL A 312 -12.50 10.43 27.97
N ALA A 313 -11.76 11.48 27.62
CA ALA A 313 -11.39 12.54 28.55
C ALA A 313 -12.61 13.24 29.15
N ALA A 314 -13.60 13.60 28.33
CA ALA A 314 -14.87 14.16 28.78
C ALA A 314 -15.63 13.20 29.70
N GLY A 315 -15.68 11.91 29.36
CA GLY A 315 -16.31 10.88 30.20
C GLY A 315 -15.67 10.75 31.57
N LEU A 316 -14.33 10.76 31.63
CA LEU A 316 -13.58 10.72 32.89
C LEU A 316 -13.80 11.99 33.73
N LEU A 317 -13.84 13.18 33.11
CA LEU A 317 -14.14 14.44 33.80
C LEU A 317 -15.55 14.45 34.40
N VAL A 318 -16.55 14.00 33.64
CA VAL A 318 -17.94 13.88 34.13
C VAL A 318 -18.02 12.89 35.28
N GLN A 319 -17.37 11.73 35.16
CA GLN A 319 -17.35 10.70 36.20
C GLN A 319 -16.71 11.22 37.49
N PHE A 320 -15.56 11.89 37.37
CA PHE A 320 -14.86 12.52 38.49
C PHE A 320 -15.71 13.61 39.14
N GLY A 321 -16.35 14.47 38.34
CA GLY A 321 -17.22 15.53 38.83
C GLY A 321 -18.41 15.01 39.65
N PHE A 322 -19.08 13.94 39.20
CA PHE A 322 -20.14 13.31 39.98
C PHE A 322 -19.65 12.76 41.32
N HIS A 323 -18.47 12.14 41.34
CA HIS A 323 -17.89 11.61 42.57
C HIS A 323 -17.50 12.74 43.54
N LEU A 324 -16.91 13.82 43.03
CA LEU A 324 -16.49 14.99 43.81
C LEU A 324 -17.69 15.71 44.44
N VAL A 325 -18.75 15.97 43.67
CA VAL A 325 -19.98 16.60 44.17
C VAL A 325 -20.69 15.69 45.17
N GLY A 326 -20.74 14.38 44.91
CA GLY A 326 -21.29 13.39 45.84
C GLY A 326 -20.58 13.41 47.19
N PHE A 327 -19.24 13.37 47.17
CA PHE A 327 -18.39 13.44 48.37
C PHE A 327 -18.58 14.76 49.14
N SER A 328 -18.59 15.89 48.44
CA SER A 328 -18.77 17.22 49.05
C SER A 328 -20.13 17.35 49.76
N ARG A 329 -21.21 16.80 49.17
CA ARG A 329 -22.55 16.78 49.79
C ARG A 329 -22.62 15.89 51.03
N GLN A 330 -21.99 14.72 50.99
CA GLN A 330 -21.91 13.84 52.16
C GLN A 330 -21.16 14.49 53.32
N ARG A 331 -20.03 15.16 53.04
CA ARG A 331 -19.24 15.85 54.06
C ARG A 331 -19.99 17.02 54.70
N ARG A 332 -20.73 17.82 53.91
CA ARG A 332 -21.61 18.88 54.45
C ARG A 332 -22.71 18.34 55.36
N SER A 333 -23.29 17.19 55.02
CA SER A 333 -24.36 16.56 55.81
C SER A 333 -23.85 15.89 57.09
N ALA A 334 -22.53 15.65 57.22
CA ALA A 334 -21.90 15.10 58.41
C ALA A 334 -21.39 16.18 59.39
N ILE A 335 -21.34 17.44 58.95
CA ILE A 335 -20.90 18.59 59.75
C ILE A 335 -22.10 19.43 60.24
N ALA A 336 -23.26 19.30 59.59
CA ALA A 336 -24.53 19.87 60.02
C ALA A 336 -25.28 18.89 60.94
#